data_AF-A0AA47A4P9-F1
#
_entry.id   AF-A0AA47A4P9-F1
#
_cell.length_a   1.000
_cell.length_b   1.000
_cell.length_c   1.000
_cell.angle_alpha   90.00
_cell.angle_beta   90.00
_cell.angle_gamma   90.00
#
_symmetry.space_group_name_H-M   'P 1'
#
loop_
_entity.id
_entity.type
_entity.pdbx_description
1 polymer ?
#
loop_
_entity_poly.entity_id
_entity_poly.type
_entity_poly.pdbx_seq_one_letter_code
_entity_poly.pdbx_strand_id
1 'polypeptide(L)'
;MALKDDHRNNSPYPLRHFGTNVFLTGSDHGSASFTSYLFVTKIVDGRPHNVSNGVVRGSVRSVEGALAFSSVQVVLDTQESVRFADHVGAAQATP
;
A
#
# COMPACT_ATOMS: atom_id res chain seq x y z
N MET A 1 -7.50 1.52 15.23
CA MET A 1 -7.01 2.79 14.63
C MET A 1 -5.57 3.13 15.00
N ALA A 2 -5.05 2.68 16.16
CA ALA A 2 -3.68 2.95 16.63
C ALA A 2 -2.55 2.72 15.61
N LEU A 3 -2.62 1.66 14.78
CA LEU A 3 -1.59 1.39 13.76
C LEU A 3 -1.52 2.47 12.67
N LYS A 4 -2.67 3.06 12.30
CA LYS A 4 -2.73 4.05 11.21
C LYS A 4 -2.21 5.41 11.68
N ASP A 5 -2.52 5.80 12.91
CA ASP A 5 -2.06 7.07 13.47
C ASP A 5 -0.57 7.02 13.80
N ASP A 6 -0.10 5.91 14.39
CA ASP A 6 1.34 5.70 14.64
C ASP A 6 2.15 5.62 13.34
N HIS A 7 1.65 4.88 12.33
CA HIS A 7 2.26 4.85 10.99
C HIS A 7 2.24 6.22 10.31
N ARG A 8 1.18 7.03 10.49
CA ARG A 8 1.13 8.39 9.93
C ARG A 8 2.04 9.37 10.65
N ASN A 9 2.20 9.21 11.96
CA ASN A 9 3.07 10.07 12.77
C ASN A 9 4.56 9.74 12.57
N ASN A 10 4.87 8.45 12.31
CA ASN A 10 6.25 7.98 12.11
C ASN A 10 6.67 7.88 10.63
N SER A 11 5.76 8.11 9.68
CA SER A 11 6.10 8.18 8.25
C SER A 11 6.43 9.64 7.86
N PRO A 12 7.64 9.94 7.38
CA PRO A 12 8.05 11.31 7.05
C PRO A 12 7.30 11.82 5.81
N TYR A 13 6.22 12.59 6.01
CA TYR A 13 5.51 13.38 4.99
C TYR A 13 4.96 12.57 3.77
N PRO A 14 3.92 13.08 3.07
CA PRO A 14 2.81 12.20 2.68
C PRO A 14 3.18 11.21 1.58
N LEU A 15 3.04 9.92 1.90
CA LEU A 15 2.95 8.88 0.89
C LEU A 15 1.73 9.14 0.02
N ARG A 16 1.90 9.10 -1.30
CA ARG A 16 0.79 9.13 -2.25
C ARG A 16 0.62 7.77 -2.88
N HIS A 17 -0.56 7.19 -2.67
CA HIS A 17 -0.97 5.91 -3.25
C HIS A 17 -1.80 6.19 -4.49
N PHE A 18 -1.30 5.77 -5.64
CA PHE A 18 -1.99 5.83 -6.91
C PHE A 18 -2.58 4.45 -7.17
N GLY A 19 -3.88 4.31 -6.96
CA GLY A 19 -4.64 3.13 -7.38
C GLY A 19 -5.15 3.34 -8.79
N THR A 20 -4.65 2.57 -9.74
CA THR A 20 -5.06 2.66 -11.16
C THR A 20 -5.41 1.28 -11.70
N ASN A 21 -5.90 1.21 -12.94
CA ASN A 21 -6.12 -0.04 -13.66
C ASN A 21 -7.02 -1.01 -12.87
N VAL A 22 -8.12 -0.50 -12.32
CA VAL A 22 -9.06 -1.30 -11.53
C VAL A 22 -9.92 -2.14 -12.48
N PHE A 23 -9.86 -3.46 -12.33
CA PHE A 23 -10.67 -4.41 -13.07
C PHE A 23 -11.46 -5.30 -12.12
N LEU A 24 -12.76 -5.45 -12.35
CA LEU A 24 -13.55 -6.46 -11.67
C LEU A 24 -13.18 -7.84 -12.22
N THR A 25 -12.79 -8.74 -11.32
CA THR A 25 -12.41 -10.12 -11.68
C THR A 25 -13.46 -11.14 -11.28
N GLY A 26 -14.51 -10.73 -10.57
CA GLY A 26 -15.64 -11.57 -10.24
C GLY A 26 -16.63 -10.89 -9.31
N SER A 27 -17.82 -11.45 -9.21
CA SER A 27 -18.85 -11.04 -8.26
C SER A 27 -19.61 -12.27 -7.79
N ASP A 28 -19.83 -12.40 -6.48
CA ASP A 28 -20.54 -13.53 -5.89
C ASP A 28 -21.23 -13.13 -4.59
N HIS A 29 -22.49 -13.57 -4.39
CA HIS A 29 -23.26 -13.40 -3.15
C HIS A 29 -23.12 -12.01 -2.45
N GLY A 30 -23.11 -10.91 -3.20
CA GLY A 30 -22.98 -9.55 -2.66
C GLY A 30 -21.53 -9.09 -2.38
N SER A 31 -20.55 -9.85 -2.85
CA SER A 31 -19.12 -9.53 -2.90
C SER A 31 -18.68 -9.26 -4.34
N ALA A 32 -17.70 -8.37 -4.50
CA ALA A 32 -17.03 -8.11 -5.76
C ALA A 32 -15.51 -8.21 -5.58
N SER A 33 -14.87 -9.00 -6.43
CA SER A 33 -13.42 -9.16 -6.48
C SER A 33 -12.84 -8.25 -7.55
N PHE A 34 -11.68 -7.65 -7.26
CA PHE A 34 -10.99 -6.77 -8.18
C PHE A 34 -9.48 -7.01 -8.19
N THR A 35 -8.86 -6.62 -9.29
CA THR A 35 -7.43 -6.37 -9.38
C THR A 35 -7.19 -4.90 -9.68
N SER A 36 -6.11 -4.34 -9.16
CA SER A 36 -5.66 -2.99 -9.51
C SER A 36 -4.15 -2.89 -9.49
N TYR A 37 -3.62 -1.85 -10.09
CA TYR A 37 -2.23 -1.47 -9.92
C TYR A 37 -2.10 -0.43 -8.80
N LEU A 38 -1.04 -0.56 -8.00
CA LEU A 38 -0.65 0.40 -6.98
C LEU A 38 0.72 0.96 -7.34
N PHE A 39 0.83 2.28 -7.30
CA PHE A 39 2.11 2.98 -7.33
C PHE A 39 2.20 3.90 -6.11
N VAL A 40 3.33 3.94 -5.44
CA VAL A 40 3.53 4.70 -4.20
C VAL A 40 4.72 5.63 -4.34
N THR A 41 4.50 6.91 -4.05
CA THR A 41 5.57 7.91 -3.94
C THR A 41 5.64 8.48 -2.53
N LYS A 42 6.80 9.01 -2.16
CA LYS A 42 7.01 9.85 -0.97
C LYS A 42 7.63 11.19 -1.38
N ILE A 43 7.62 12.18 -0.49
CA ILE A 43 8.33 13.44 -0.72
C ILE A 43 9.70 13.38 -0.02
N VAL A 44 10.78 13.67 -0.74
CA VAL A 44 12.13 13.89 -0.19
C VAL A 44 12.63 15.23 -0.73
N ASP A 45 13.11 16.11 0.15
CA ASP A 45 13.60 17.46 -0.20
C ASP A 45 12.65 18.24 -1.13
N GLY A 46 11.35 18.16 -0.84
CA GLY A 46 10.30 18.86 -1.58
C GLY A 46 9.93 18.24 -2.94
N ARG A 47 10.48 17.07 -3.29
CA ARG A 47 10.24 16.41 -4.59
C ARG A 47 9.63 15.01 -4.42
N PRO A 48 8.77 14.54 -5.34
CA PRO A 48 8.29 13.16 -5.33
C PRO A 48 9.39 12.16 -5.69
N HIS A 49 9.51 11.09 -4.90
CA HIS A 49 10.37 9.95 -5.15
C HIS A 49 9.55 8.67 -5.13
N ASN A 50 9.85 7.76 -6.06
CA ASN A 50 9.21 6.46 -6.17
C ASN A 50 9.63 5.58 -4.98
N VAL A 51 8.67 4.93 -4.33
CA VAL A 51 8.91 4.05 -3.18
C VAL A 51 8.67 2.61 -3.55
N SER A 52 7.50 2.33 -4.09
CA SER A 52 7.11 0.97 -4.45
C SER A 52 5.99 0.99 -5.48
N ASN A 53 5.73 -0.19 -6.02
CA ASN A 53 4.62 -0.47 -6.89
C ASN A 53 4.21 -1.94 -6.75
N GLY A 54 3.08 -2.30 -7.34
CA GLY A 54 2.63 -3.68 -7.32
C GLY A 54 1.19 -3.87 -7.75
N VAL A 55 0.77 -5.14 -7.74
CA VAL A 55 -0.60 -5.54 -8.05
C VAL A 55 -1.37 -5.77 -6.76
N VAL A 56 -2.53 -5.11 -6.65
CA VAL A 56 -3.51 -5.35 -5.59
C VAL A 56 -4.52 -6.36 -6.09
N ARG A 57 -4.80 -7.37 -5.27
CA ARG A 57 -5.95 -8.27 -5.42
C ARG A 57 -6.83 -8.06 -4.21
N GLY A 58 -8.08 -7.67 -4.42
CA GLY A 58 -8.99 -7.37 -3.32
C GLY A 58 -10.38 -7.91 -3.53
N SER A 59 -11.14 -7.95 -2.45
CA SER A 59 -12.57 -8.20 -2.46
C SER A 59 -13.28 -7.20 -1.56
N VAL A 60 -14.45 -6.74 -2.00
CA VAL A 60 -15.33 -5.85 -1.24
C VAL A 60 -16.71 -6.48 -1.12
N ARG A 61 -17.36 -6.30 0.02
CA ARG A 61 -18.74 -6.74 0.25
C ARG A 61 -19.54 -5.63 0.91
N SER A 62 -20.86 -5.66 0.73
CA SER A 62 -21.75 -4.77 1.49
C SER A 62 -21.94 -5.30 2.92
N VAL A 63 -21.77 -4.43 3.91
CA VAL A 63 -22.00 -4.69 5.34
C VAL A 63 -22.82 -3.52 5.86
N GLU A 64 -24.05 -3.79 6.29
CA GLU A 64 -24.96 -2.77 6.87
C GLU A 64 -25.14 -1.52 5.97
N GLY A 65 -25.11 -1.71 4.65
CA GLY A 65 -25.26 -0.63 3.67
C GLY A 65 -23.97 0.13 3.33
N ALA A 66 -22.83 -0.25 3.91
CA ALA A 66 -21.51 0.29 3.56
C ALA A 66 -20.65 -0.77 2.84
N LEU A 67 -19.78 -0.33 1.93
CA LEU A 67 -18.78 -1.22 1.34
C LEU A 67 -17.62 -1.43 2.32
N ALA A 68 -17.27 -2.68 2.55
CA ALA A 68 -16.13 -3.08 3.37
C ALA A 68 -15.22 -4.01 2.56
N PHE A 69 -13.90 -3.82 2.68
CA PHE A 69 -12.94 -4.79 2.17
C PHE A 69 -13.07 -6.09 2.96
N SER A 70 -13.26 -7.21 2.27
CA SER A 70 -13.20 -8.56 2.83
C SER A 70 -11.83 -9.19 2.67
N SER A 71 -11.04 -8.76 1.68
CA SER A 71 -9.64 -9.13 1.52
C SER A 71 -8.86 -8.07 0.75
N VAL A 72 -7.58 -7.91 1.08
CA VAL A 72 -6.61 -7.13 0.31
C VAL A 72 -5.28 -7.87 0.37
N GLN A 73 -4.73 -8.21 -0.79
CA GLN A 73 -3.40 -8.76 -0.96
C GLN A 73 -2.63 -7.88 -1.94
N VAL A 74 -1.40 -7.52 -1.59
CA VAL A 74 -0.53 -6.71 -2.46
C VAL A 74 0.71 -7.53 -2.77
N VAL A 75 0.97 -7.72 -4.06
CA VAL A 75 2.23 -8.28 -4.56
C VAL A 75 3.08 -7.10 -5.03
N LEU A 76 4.17 -6.82 -4.34
CA LEU A 76 5.08 -5.73 -4.70
C LEU A 76 6.00 -6.16 -5.82
N ASP A 77 6.25 -5.28 -6.80
CA ASP A 77 7.23 -5.53 -7.86
C ASP A 77 8.65 -5.19 -7.36
N THR A 78 9.07 -5.80 -6.25
CA THR A 78 10.42 -5.68 -5.69
C THR A 78 10.97 -7.05 -5.31
N GLN A 79 12.27 -7.27 -5.54
CA GLN A 79 12.97 -8.49 -5.13
C GLN A 79 13.62 -8.33 -3.77
N GLU A 80 14.16 -7.14 -3.49
CA GLU A 80 14.82 -6.81 -2.23
C GLU A 80 13.97 -5.80 -1.46
N SER A 81 13.51 -6.19 -0.27
CA SER A 81 12.78 -5.30 0.62
C SER A 81 13.33 -5.46 2.04
N VAL A 82 14.17 -4.52 2.43
CA VAL A 82 14.68 -4.43 3.81
C VAL A 82 13.63 -3.69 4.65
N ARG A 83 13.36 -4.18 5.86
CA ARG A 83 12.47 -3.46 6.77
C ARG A 83 13.05 -2.08 7.05
N PHE A 84 12.20 -1.06 7.10
CA PHE A 84 12.67 0.30 7.37
C PHE A 84 13.49 0.40 8.67
N ALA A 85 13.10 -0.34 9.72
CA ALA A 85 13.83 -0.42 10.98
C ALA A 85 15.29 -0.91 10.82
N ASP A 86 15.55 -1.79 9.86
CA ASP A 86 16.88 -2.35 9.60
C ASP A 86 17.72 -1.44 8.68
N HIS A 87 17.08 -0.53 7.93
CA HIS A 87 17.76 0.43 7.04
C HIS A 87 18.55 1.50 7.81
N VAL A 88 18.04 1.95 8.97
CA VAL A 88 18.73 2.94 9.82
C VAL A 88 20.01 2.38 10.43
N GLY A 89 20.07 1.06 10.68
CA GLY A 89 21.28 0.39 11.16
C GLY A 89 22.38 0.27 10.11
N ALA A 90 22.03 0.13 8.82
CA ALA A 90 23.00 0.02 7.74
C ALA A 90 23.68 1.36 7.39
N ALA A 91 22.94 2.48 7.49
CA ALA A 91 23.50 3.81 7.21
C ALA A 91 24.54 4.29 8.26
N GLN A 92 24.57 3.67 9.45
CA GLN A 92 25.57 3.95 10.48
C GLN A 92 26.79 3.00 10.45
N ALA A 93 26.83 2.07 9.48
CA ALA A 93 27.87 1.05 9.38
C ALA A 93 28.78 1.24 8.14
N THR A 94 29.04 2.48 7.74
CA THR A 94 30.15 2.78 6.80
C THR A 94 31.24 3.52 7.58
N PRO A 95 32.49 3.01 7.60
CA PRO A 95 33.63 3.70 8.24
C PRO A 95 34.05 4.98 7.50
#